data_AF-A0A074JMB2-F1
#
_entry.id   AF-A0A074JMB2-F1
#
_cell.length_a   1.000
_cell.length_b   1.000
_cell.length_c   1.000
_cell.angle_alpha   90.00
_cell.angle_beta   90.00
_cell.angle_gamma   90.00
#
_symmetry.space_group_name_H-M   'P 1'
#
loop_
_entity.id
_entity.type
_entity.pdbx_description
1 polymer ?
#
loop_
_entity_poly.entity_id
_entity_poly.type
_entity_poly.pdbx_seq_one_letter_code
_entity_poly.pdbx_strand_id
1 'polypeptide(L)'
;MVKMRALWAFGATLIGLQLLVYLGLLVWPERTDLQGAMMRFSDWQGTGALAVQIFALLPLLMVLAWQLRRHAQARLLLLGTLILSGALVVCAWLELWLIQAALTDLINMHDRAQELVVLRWGEAAIALAAAITLRLSYVSRAL
;
A
#
# COMPACT_ATOMS: atom_id res chain seq x y z
N MET A 1 -9.21 23.64 14.88
CA MET A 1 -8.24 22.52 14.91
C MET A 1 -8.86 21.13 14.71
N VAL A 2 -9.96 20.76 15.39
CA VAL A 2 -10.53 19.37 15.39
C VAL A 2 -10.62 18.72 14.00
N LYS A 3 -11.27 19.37 13.02
CA LYS A 3 -11.41 18.86 11.64
C LYS A 3 -10.08 18.40 11.02
N MET A 4 -8.97 19.09 11.31
CA MET A 4 -7.65 18.75 10.77
C MET A 4 -7.09 17.48 11.43
N ARG A 5 -7.24 17.30 12.75
CA ARG A 5 -6.85 16.05 13.44
C ARG A 5 -7.63 14.84 12.91
N ALA A 6 -8.92 15.02 12.58
CA ALA A 6 -9.73 13.95 12.00
C ALA A 6 -9.21 13.48 10.62
N LEU A 7 -8.83 14.40 9.74
CA LEU A 7 -8.24 14.06 8.43
C LEU A 7 -6.92 13.28 8.58
N TRP A 8 -6.06 13.68 9.53
CA TRP A 8 -4.82 12.96 9.83
C TRP A 8 -5.05 11.57 10.44
N ALA A 9 -6.03 11.44 11.33
CA ALA A 9 -6.40 10.14 11.91
C ALA A 9 -6.94 9.20 10.82
N PHE A 10 -7.85 9.67 9.98
CA PHE A 10 -8.42 8.89 8.88
C PHE A 10 -7.35 8.43 7.88
N GLY A 11 -6.40 9.29 7.52
CA GLY A 11 -5.27 8.92 6.65
C GLY A 11 -4.32 7.90 7.27
N ALA A 12 -4.07 8.01 8.58
CA ALA A 12 -3.31 7.01 9.33
C ALA A 12 -4.05 5.67 9.44
N THR A 13 -5.39 5.67 9.54
CA THR A 13 -6.20 4.45 9.49
C THR A 13 -6.15 3.80 8.11
N LEU A 14 -6.25 4.57 7.01
CA LEU A 14 -6.19 4.03 5.65
C LEU A 14 -4.84 3.36 5.34
N ILE A 15 -3.72 4.05 5.59
CA ILE A 15 -2.38 3.49 5.37
C ILE A 15 -2.05 2.38 6.39
N GLY A 16 -2.52 2.51 7.64
CA GLY A 16 -2.39 1.46 8.66
C GLY A 16 -3.13 0.17 8.28
N LEU A 17 -4.32 0.27 7.70
CA LEU A 17 -5.06 -0.88 7.16
C LEU A 17 -4.32 -1.50 5.97
N GLN A 18 -3.77 -0.68 5.07
CA GLN A 18 -2.98 -1.15 3.93
C GLN A 18 -1.71 -1.90 4.38
N LEU A 19 -1.00 -1.38 5.39
CA LEU A 19 0.13 -2.06 6.02
C LEU A 19 -0.27 -3.38 6.70
N LEU A 20 -1.41 -3.42 7.40
CA LEU A 20 -1.92 -4.65 8.02
C LEU A 20 -2.27 -5.72 6.97
N VAL A 21 -2.85 -5.35 5.83
CA VAL A 21 -3.09 -6.26 4.70
C VAL A 21 -1.77 -6.83 4.18
N TYR A 22 -0.79 -5.99 3.86
CA TYR A 22 0.50 -6.47 3.33
C TYR A 22 1.31 -7.29 4.34
N LEU A 23 1.24 -6.97 5.64
CA LEU A 23 1.83 -7.82 6.69
C LEU A 23 1.11 -9.17 6.81
N GLY A 24 -0.22 -9.21 6.66
CA GLY A 24 -0.98 -10.47 6.59
C GLY A 24 -0.58 -11.33 5.39
N LEU A 25 -0.41 -10.72 4.21
CA LEU A 25 0.07 -11.37 2.98
C LEU A 25 1.54 -11.79 3.03
N LEU A 26 2.28 -11.40 4.08
CA LEU A 26 3.69 -11.74 4.31
C LEU A 26 3.89 -12.88 5.31
N VAL A 27 3.06 -12.94 6.34
CA VAL A 27 2.99 -14.09 7.26
C VAL A 27 2.36 -15.31 6.55
N TRP A 28 1.62 -15.08 5.46
CA TRP A 28 0.92 -16.12 4.69
C TRP A 28 1.25 -16.00 3.18
N PRO A 29 2.05 -16.92 2.61
CA PRO A 29 1.78 -18.35 2.75
C PRO A 29 2.99 -19.22 3.15
N GLU A 30 2.71 -20.50 3.41
CA GLU A 30 3.72 -21.55 3.25
C GLU A 30 4.24 -21.55 1.80
N ARG A 31 5.55 -21.80 1.62
CA ARG A 31 6.36 -21.35 0.47
C ARG A 31 6.02 -21.94 -0.93
N THR A 32 4.91 -22.64 -1.08
CA THR A 32 4.53 -23.40 -2.28
C THR A 32 3.05 -23.29 -2.67
N ASP A 33 2.17 -22.69 -1.86
CA ASP A 33 0.73 -22.61 -2.13
C ASP A 33 0.36 -21.46 -3.08
N LEU A 34 0.73 -21.59 -4.36
CA LEU A 34 0.37 -20.64 -5.42
C LEU A 34 -1.16 -20.55 -5.59
N GLN A 35 -1.86 -21.70 -5.59
CA GLN A 35 -3.30 -21.76 -5.88
C GLN A 35 -4.15 -21.10 -4.78
N GLY A 36 -3.79 -21.30 -3.51
CA GLY A 36 -4.41 -20.59 -2.39
C GLY A 36 -3.99 -19.11 -2.34
N ALA A 37 -2.76 -18.76 -2.71
CA ALA A 37 -2.39 -17.35 -2.85
C ALA A 37 -3.24 -16.63 -3.91
N MET A 38 -3.52 -17.30 -5.04
CA MET A 38 -4.42 -16.81 -6.09
C MET A 38 -5.86 -16.64 -5.63
N MET A 39 -6.46 -17.63 -4.96
CA MET A 39 -7.84 -17.50 -4.46
C MET A 39 -7.96 -16.35 -3.47
N ARG A 40 -7.05 -16.26 -2.49
CA ARG A 40 -7.04 -15.18 -1.48
C ARG A 40 -6.83 -13.79 -2.10
N PHE A 41 -6.04 -13.69 -3.17
CA PHE A 41 -5.86 -12.45 -3.92
C PHE A 41 -7.13 -12.07 -4.72
N SER A 42 -7.81 -13.04 -5.34
CA SER A 42 -9.11 -12.85 -5.98
C SER A 42 -10.17 -12.38 -4.96
N ASP A 43 -10.24 -13.00 -3.79
CA ASP A 43 -11.13 -12.60 -2.70
C ASP A 43 -10.83 -11.17 -2.24
N TRP A 44 -9.55 -10.83 -2.05
CA TRP A 44 -9.11 -9.50 -1.67
C TRP A 44 -9.47 -8.43 -2.71
N GLN A 45 -9.24 -8.69 -4.00
CA GLN A 45 -9.70 -7.80 -5.06
C GLN A 45 -11.24 -7.69 -5.10
N GLY A 46 -11.94 -8.80 -4.86
CA GLY A 46 -13.40 -8.86 -4.73
C GLY A 46 -13.96 -7.96 -3.61
N THR A 47 -13.19 -7.67 -2.55
CA THR A 47 -13.61 -6.67 -1.54
C THR A 47 -13.65 -5.23 -2.05
N GLY A 48 -12.99 -4.94 -3.17
CA GLY A 48 -12.79 -3.57 -3.67
C GLY A 48 -11.95 -2.67 -2.77
N ALA A 49 -11.42 -3.17 -1.63
CA ALA A 49 -10.78 -2.36 -0.59
C ALA A 49 -9.58 -1.56 -1.11
N LEU A 50 -8.80 -2.13 -2.03
CA LEU A 50 -7.66 -1.47 -2.68
C LEU A 50 -8.11 -0.23 -3.48
N ALA A 51 -9.18 -0.36 -4.27
CA ALA A 51 -9.76 0.75 -5.03
C ALA A 51 -10.35 1.82 -4.10
N VAL A 52 -11.11 1.41 -3.08
CA VAL A 52 -11.68 2.32 -2.06
C VAL A 52 -10.57 3.05 -1.31
N GLN A 53 -9.47 2.38 -0.97
CA GLN A 53 -8.29 3.02 -0.38
C GLN A 53 -7.69 4.06 -1.31
N ILE A 54 -7.44 3.76 -2.59
CA ILE A 54 -6.90 4.73 -3.56
C ILE A 54 -7.84 5.95 -3.68
N PHE A 55 -9.13 5.72 -3.91
CA PHE A 55 -10.13 6.79 -4.10
C PHE A 55 -10.36 7.64 -2.84
N ALA A 56 -10.18 7.10 -1.63
CA ALA A 56 -10.25 7.88 -0.39
C ALA A 56 -8.93 8.58 -0.06
N LEU A 57 -7.79 7.93 -0.30
CA LEU A 57 -6.46 8.39 0.11
C LEU A 57 -5.94 9.51 -0.78
N LEU A 58 -6.12 9.44 -2.11
CA LEU A 58 -5.69 10.50 -3.04
C LEU A 58 -6.26 11.89 -2.70
N PRO A 59 -7.59 12.10 -2.63
CA PRO A 59 -8.14 13.41 -2.30
C PRO A 59 -7.80 13.85 -0.87
N LEU A 60 -7.68 12.90 0.07
CA LEU A 60 -7.26 13.19 1.44
C LEU A 60 -5.82 13.74 1.50
N LEU A 61 -4.86 13.06 0.85
CA LEU A 61 -3.47 13.50 0.79
C LEU A 61 -3.35 14.83 0.02
N MET A 62 -4.12 15.05 -1.04
CA MET A 62 -4.19 16.34 -1.74
C MET A 62 -4.70 17.47 -0.83
N VAL A 63 -5.77 17.24 -0.08
CA VAL A 63 -6.34 18.21 0.88
C VAL A 63 -5.34 18.52 1.99
N LEU A 64 -4.65 17.51 2.54
CA LEU A 64 -3.61 17.69 3.55
C LEU A 64 -2.40 18.47 3.00
N ALA A 65 -1.95 18.16 1.78
CA ALA A 65 -0.84 18.86 1.12
C ALA A 65 -1.21 20.32 0.78
N TRP A 66 -2.47 20.60 0.45
CA TRP A 66 -2.98 21.95 0.24
C TRP A 66 -3.08 22.75 1.54
N GLN A 67 -3.48 22.13 2.65
CA GLN A 67 -3.44 22.75 3.99
C GLN A 67 -2.00 23.02 4.47
N LEU A 68 -1.02 22.22 4.00
CA LEU A 68 0.41 22.38 4.29
C LEU A 68 1.17 23.26 3.29
N ARG A 69 0.48 24.09 2.50
CA ARG A 69 1.09 25.05 1.53
C ARG A 69 2.18 25.97 2.11
N ARG A 70 2.30 26.12 3.44
CA ARG A 70 3.34 26.91 4.12
C ARG A 70 4.47 26.09 4.79
N HIS A 71 4.32 24.78 4.97
CA HIS A 71 5.32 23.93 5.64
C HIS A 71 6.01 23.02 4.61
N ALA A 72 7.13 23.47 4.06
CA ALA A 72 7.81 22.79 2.95
C ALA A 72 8.20 21.33 3.26
N GLN A 73 8.76 21.07 4.43
CA GLN A 73 9.16 19.72 4.87
C GLN A 73 7.95 18.77 4.99
N ALA A 74 6.91 19.18 5.73
CA ALA A 74 5.68 18.40 5.88
C ALA A 74 5.00 18.12 4.53
N ARG A 75 5.02 19.09 3.60
CA ARG A 75 4.49 18.91 2.24
C ARG A 75 5.33 17.94 1.41
N LEU A 76 6.66 17.97 1.48
CA LEU A 76 7.53 17.00 0.82
C LEU A 76 7.28 15.58 1.35
N LEU A 77 7.12 15.42 2.67
CA LEU A 77 6.80 14.14 3.29
C LEU A 77 5.41 13.61 2.86
N LEU A 78 4.40 14.47 2.69
CA LEU A 78 3.12 14.05 2.09
C LEU A 78 3.24 13.64 0.62
N LEU A 79 4.07 14.32 -0.17
CA LEU A 79 4.32 13.93 -1.55
C LEU A 79 5.06 12.58 -1.62
N GLY A 80 6.05 12.35 -0.76
CA GLY A 80 6.70 11.05 -0.59
C GLY A 80 5.71 9.95 -0.18
N THR A 81 4.80 10.25 0.76
CA THR A 81 3.72 9.33 1.17
C THR A 81 2.81 8.98 -0.02
N LEU A 82 2.44 9.97 -0.85
CA LEU A 82 1.61 9.78 -2.04
C LEU A 82 2.33 8.97 -3.12
N ILE A 83 3.63 9.19 -3.33
CA ILE A 83 4.47 8.42 -4.25
C ILE A 83 4.57 6.95 -3.79
N LEU A 84 4.84 6.71 -2.50
CA LEU A 84 4.89 5.35 -1.93
C LEU A 84 3.52 4.65 -2.03
N SER A 85 2.43 5.37 -1.74
CA SER A 85 1.07 4.83 -1.91
C SER A 85 0.77 4.49 -3.38
N GLY A 86 1.25 5.29 -4.33
CA GLY A 86 1.17 5.02 -5.77
C GLY A 86 2.01 3.81 -6.19
N ALA A 87 3.21 3.64 -5.60
CA ALA A 87 4.06 2.48 -5.85
C ALA A 87 3.39 1.16 -5.42
N LEU A 88 2.62 1.14 -4.32
CA LEU A 88 1.81 -0.02 -3.92
C LEU A 88 0.76 -0.41 -4.98
N VAL A 89 0.17 0.56 -5.68
CA VAL A 89 -0.75 0.28 -6.81
C VAL A 89 -0.01 -0.38 -7.97
N VAL A 90 1.21 0.05 -8.25
CA VAL A 90 2.07 -0.55 -9.28
C VAL A 90 2.52 -1.95 -8.86
N CYS A 91 2.85 -2.17 -7.59
CA CYS A 91 3.18 -3.51 -7.07
C CYS A 91 1.99 -4.47 -7.16
N ALA A 92 0.78 -4.07 -6.74
CA ALA A 92 -0.41 -4.90 -6.88
C ALA A 92 -0.78 -5.20 -8.36
N TRP A 93 -0.44 -4.29 -9.28
CA TRP A 93 -0.55 -4.54 -10.73
C TRP A 93 0.51 -5.53 -11.26
N LEU A 94 1.73 -5.48 -10.71
CA LEU A 94 2.77 -6.49 -11.00
C LEU A 94 2.43 -7.85 -10.39
N GLU A 95 1.81 -7.90 -9.20
CA GLU A 95 1.32 -9.15 -8.59
C GLU A 95 0.23 -9.78 -9.46
N LEU A 96 -0.73 -8.98 -9.93
CA LEU A 96 -1.73 -9.37 -10.95
C LEU A 96 -1.07 -10.00 -12.19
N TRP A 97 -0.05 -9.34 -12.75
CA TRP A 97 0.61 -9.78 -13.98
C TRP A 97 1.42 -11.08 -13.77
N LEU A 98 2.14 -11.20 -12.65
CA LEU A 98 2.87 -12.42 -12.28
C LEU A 98 1.93 -13.60 -12.04
N ILE A 99 0.78 -13.37 -11.39
CA ILE A 99 -0.27 -14.38 -11.20
C ILE A 99 -0.85 -14.83 -12.55
N GLN A 100 -1.13 -13.91 -13.47
CA GLN A 100 -1.63 -14.25 -14.82
C GLN A 100 -0.58 -15.00 -15.64
N ALA A 101 0.70 -14.62 -15.56
CA ALA A 101 1.81 -15.33 -16.21
C ALA A 101 1.97 -16.76 -15.67
N ALA A 102 1.87 -16.95 -14.34
CA ALA A 102 1.96 -18.25 -13.70
C ALA A 102 0.79 -19.19 -14.06
N LEU A 103 -0.41 -18.66 -14.35
CA LEU A 103 -1.53 -19.45 -14.89
C LEU A 103 -1.26 -19.96 -16.31
N THR A 104 -0.64 -19.14 -17.16
CA THR A 104 -0.40 -19.49 -18.57
C THR A 104 0.85 -20.35 -18.77
N ASP A 105 1.83 -20.28 -17.87
CA ASP A 105 3.07 -21.05 -17.93
C ASP A 105 3.25 -21.93 -16.68
N LEU A 106 2.61 -23.10 -16.74
CA LEU A 106 2.67 -24.17 -15.73
C LEU A 106 4.10 -24.68 -15.46
N ILE A 107 5.05 -24.49 -16.37
CA ILE A 107 6.41 -25.03 -16.26
C ILE A 107 7.23 -24.24 -15.23
N ASN A 108 7.03 -22.92 -15.18
CA ASN A 108 7.82 -22.00 -14.35
C ASN A 108 7.11 -21.55 -13.06
N MET A 109 6.03 -22.24 -12.63
CA MET A 109 5.21 -21.86 -11.47
C MET A 109 6.01 -21.69 -10.15
N HIS A 110 7.06 -22.47 -9.93
CA HIS A 110 7.86 -22.36 -8.71
C HIS A 110 8.64 -21.04 -8.64
N ASP A 111 9.25 -20.63 -9.75
CA ASP A 111 10.04 -19.40 -9.80
C ASP A 111 9.13 -18.17 -9.74
N ARG A 112 7.95 -18.22 -10.38
CA ARG A 112 6.90 -17.20 -10.21
C ARG A 112 6.41 -17.08 -8.77
N ALA A 113 6.30 -18.20 -8.03
CA ALA A 113 5.96 -18.16 -6.62
C ALA A 113 7.07 -17.46 -5.78
N GLN A 114 8.34 -17.64 -6.12
CA GLN A 114 9.44 -16.91 -5.46
C GLN A 114 9.44 -15.41 -5.78
N GLU A 115 9.22 -15.03 -7.05
CA GLU A 115 9.07 -13.62 -7.47
C GLU A 115 7.92 -12.93 -6.70
N LEU A 116 6.77 -13.59 -6.57
CA LEU A 116 5.62 -13.10 -5.80
C LEU A 116 5.94 -12.89 -4.31
N VAL A 117 6.69 -13.80 -3.68
CA VAL A 117 7.13 -13.64 -2.29
C VAL A 117 8.06 -12.44 -2.14
N VAL A 118 9.02 -12.26 -3.06
CA VAL A 118 9.95 -11.10 -3.04
C VAL A 118 9.18 -9.77 -3.24
N LEU A 119 8.20 -9.75 -4.14
CA LEU A 119 7.35 -8.57 -4.38
C LEU A 119 6.61 -8.14 -3.11
N ARG A 120 6.00 -9.09 -2.37
CA ARG A 120 5.26 -8.81 -1.11
C ARG A 120 6.15 -8.28 0.02
N TRP A 121 7.40 -8.77 0.12
CA TRP A 121 8.40 -8.15 1.03
C TRP A 121 8.66 -6.69 0.66
N GLY A 122 8.74 -6.38 -0.64
CA GLY A 122 8.80 -5.01 -1.15
C GLY A 122 7.57 -4.17 -0.79
N GLU A 123 6.37 -4.72 -0.96
CA GLU A 123 5.11 -4.01 -0.68
C GLU A 123 4.97 -3.61 0.79
N ALA A 124 5.21 -4.51 1.75
CA ALA A 124 5.14 -4.10 3.16
C ALA A 124 6.27 -3.13 3.56
N ALA A 125 7.46 -3.21 2.93
CA ALA A 125 8.51 -2.20 3.12
C ALA A 125 8.07 -0.82 2.62
N ILE A 126 7.40 -0.76 1.46
CA ILE A 126 6.83 0.48 0.90
C ILE A 126 5.66 1.00 1.76
N ALA A 127 4.77 0.11 2.23
CA ALA A 127 3.65 0.47 3.10
C ALA A 127 4.11 0.97 4.49
N LEU A 128 5.15 0.35 5.06
CA LEU A 128 5.78 0.79 6.29
C LEU A 128 6.48 2.14 6.10
N ALA A 129 7.19 2.33 5.00
CA ALA A 129 7.76 3.62 4.63
C ALA A 129 6.67 4.70 4.46
N ALA A 130 5.54 4.38 3.83
CA ALA A 130 4.40 5.30 3.70
C ALA A 130 3.82 5.69 5.07
N ALA A 131 3.63 4.73 5.97
CA ALA A 131 3.14 4.96 7.34
C ALA A 131 4.10 5.86 8.15
N ILE A 132 5.41 5.58 8.07
CA ILE A 132 6.46 6.39 8.71
C ILE A 132 6.48 7.81 8.11
N THR A 133 6.43 7.95 6.79
CA THR A 133 6.49 9.24 6.11
C THR A 133 5.26 10.10 6.41
N LEU A 134 4.06 9.51 6.48
CA LEU A 134 2.85 10.19 6.95
C LEU A 134 3.00 10.67 8.40
N ARG A 135 3.54 9.82 9.28
CA ARG A 135 3.76 10.15 10.69
C ARG A 135 4.77 11.29 10.87
N LEU A 136 5.86 11.27 10.10
CA LEU A 136 6.85 12.35 10.08
C LEU A 136 6.25 13.67 9.54
N SER A 137 5.38 13.60 8.53
CA SER A 137 4.66 14.79 8.03
C SER A 137 3.75 15.41 9.10
N TYR A 138 3.05 14.60 9.89
CA TYR A 138 2.24 15.09 11.01
C TYR A 138 3.10 15.78 12.09
N VAL A 139 4.26 15.22 12.43
CA VAL A 139 5.18 15.78 13.44
C VAL A 139 5.84 17.06 12.94
N SER A 140 6.31 17.09 11.69
CA SER A 140 6.95 18.27 11.07
C SER A 140 5.99 19.42 10.73
N ARG A 141 4.71 19.35 11.13
CA ARG A 141 3.79 20.50 11.21
C ARG A 141 3.72 21.13 12.61
N ALA A 142 4.18 20.42 13.64
CA ALA A 142 4.24 20.93 15.01
C ALA A 142 5.57 21.64 15.33
N LEU A 143 6.48 21.64 14.34
CA LEU A 143 7.73 22.39 14.26
C LEU A 143 7.56 23.52 13.23
#